data_AF-A0A7X2MWL3-F1
#
_entry.id   AF-A0A7X2MWL3-F1
#
_cell.length_a   1.000
_cell.length_b   1.000
_cell.length_c   1.000
_cell.angle_alpha   90.00
_cell.angle_beta   90.00
_cell.angle_gamma   90.00
#
_symmetry.space_group_name_H-M   'P 1'
#
loop_
_entity.id
_entity.type
_entity.pdbx_description
1 polymer ?
#
loop_
_entity_poly.entity_id
_entity_poly.type
_entity_poly.pdbx_seq_one_letter_code
_entity_poly.pdbx_strand_id
1 'polypeptide(L)'
;MGKINEICRVICLQKCVTDKVIDLDKKIDYTKAESSLTKLFSRSSWDDGRKEIKAMLGDDPDGLKILTCMLHCAEMSYDMYKNKGISDKIFADTMKCFTRFINEHNDGYGTMQFDRDWWTARQISHNLFRIGELEYEKASKKVIRIHIPSDAVLVHPGNNLI
;
A
#
# COMPACT_ATOMS: atom_id res chain seq x y z
N MET A 1 2.00 16.01 4.19
CA MET A 1 1.57 14.91 5.05
C MET A 1 2.84 14.16 5.34
N GLY A 2 3.33 14.25 6.57
CA GLY A 2 4.65 13.77 6.98
C GLY A 2 4.51 13.19 8.37
N LYS A 3 4.54 11.85 8.41
CA LYS A 3 4.47 10.87 9.50
C LYS A 3 3.51 9.74 9.16
N ILE A 4 3.94 8.52 9.40
CA ILE A 4 3.16 7.28 9.26
C ILE A 4 1.75 7.36 9.86
N ASN A 5 1.57 8.07 10.99
CA ASN A 5 0.27 8.29 11.63
C ASN A 5 -0.74 8.95 10.69
N GLU A 6 -0.31 9.93 9.90
CA GLU A 6 -1.17 10.64 8.97
C GLU A 6 -1.59 9.74 7.81
N ILE A 7 -0.65 8.90 7.33
CA ILE A 7 -0.92 7.89 6.30
C ILE A 7 -1.97 6.91 6.81
N CYS A 8 -1.76 6.31 7.99
CA CYS A 8 -2.71 5.39 8.62
C CYS A 8 -4.11 6.01 8.76
N ARG A 9 -4.18 7.28 9.18
CA ARG A 9 -5.46 8.02 9.28
C ARG A 9 -6.14 8.18 7.92
N VAL A 10 -5.40 8.61 6.90
CA VAL A 10 -5.95 8.89 5.56
C VAL A 10 -6.45 7.63 4.87
N ILE A 11 -5.76 6.50 5.05
CA ILE A 11 -6.18 5.22 4.48
C ILE A 11 -7.20 4.48 5.37
N CYS A 12 -7.58 5.08 6.50
CA CYS A 12 -8.49 4.49 7.49
C CYS A 12 -8.02 3.12 7.97
N LEU A 13 -6.73 2.97 8.24
CA LEU A 13 -6.15 1.72 8.75
C LEU A 13 -6.81 1.36 10.09
N GLN A 14 -7.03 0.07 10.32
CA GLN A 14 -7.68 -0.45 11.52
C GLN A 14 -6.93 0.04 12.76
N LYS A 15 -7.65 0.44 13.82
CA LYS A 15 -7.02 1.03 15.01
C LYS A 15 -5.97 0.11 15.64
N CYS A 16 -6.30 -1.17 15.83
CA CYS A 16 -5.39 -2.14 16.44
C CYS A 16 -4.12 -2.36 15.61
N VAL A 17 -4.21 -2.27 14.28
CA VAL A 17 -3.04 -2.36 13.39
C VAL A 17 -2.26 -1.05 13.40
N THR A 18 -2.96 0.09 13.38
CA THR A 18 -2.35 1.42 13.48
C THR A 18 -1.49 1.54 14.72
N ASP A 19 -2.00 1.16 15.90
CA ASP A 19 -1.24 1.23 17.15
C ASP A 19 0.06 0.40 17.06
N LYS A 20 0.00 -0.80 16.49
CA LYS A 20 1.17 -1.67 16.29
C LYS A 20 2.16 -1.08 15.28
N VAL A 21 1.68 -0.57 14.15
CA VAL A 21 2.52 0.06 13.11
C VAL A 21 3.27 1.26 13.68
N ILE A 22 2.60 2.11 14.47
CA ILE A 22 3.22 3.28 15.11
C ILE A 22 4.34 2.87 16.09
N ASP A 23 4.14 1.76 16.82
CA ASP A 23 5.16 1.26 17.74
C ASP A 23 6.32 0.55 17.02
N LEU A 24 6.06 -0.05 15.86
CA LEU A 24 7.09 -0.64 15.00
C LEU A 24 7.91 0.43 14.28
N ASP A 25 7.29 1.50 13.80
CA ASP A 25 7.94 2.62 13.11
C ASP A 25 9.07 3.24 13.95
N LYS A 26 8.85 3.36 15.26
CA LYS A 26 9.87 3.84 16.22
C LYS A 26 11.05 2.89 16.40
N LYS A 27 10.89 1.61 16.09
CA LYS A 27 11.87 0.54 16.33
C LYS A 27 12.64 0.16 15.08
N ILE A 28 12.07 0.39 13.90
CA ILE A 28 12.71 0.07 12.62
C ILE A 28 13.79 1.11 12.34
N ASP A 29 15.01 0.61 12.12
CA ASP A 29 16.14 1.44 11.69
C ASP A 29 16.10 1.60 10.17
N TYR A 30 15.38 2.61 9.70
CA TYR A 30 15.23 2.89 8.27
C TYR A 30 16.56 3.18 7.57
N THR A 31 17.58 3.65 8.29
CA THR A 31 18.89 3.94 7.69
C THR A 31 19.58 2.68 7.18
N LYS A 32 19.37 1.53 7.86
CA LYS A 32 19.86 0.22 7.41
C LYS A 32 19.04 -0.38 6.28
N ALA A 33 17.80 0.07 6.13
CA ALA A 33 16.85 -0.43 5.15
C ALA A 33 16.77 0.43 3.87
N GLU A 34 17.37 1.63 3.87
CA GLU A 34 17.18 2.66 2.84
C GLU A 34 17.41 2.14 1.41
N SER A 35 18.49 1.39 1.21
CA SER A 35 18.84 0.83 -0.10
C SER A 35 17.77 -0.17 -0.59
N SER A 36 17.25 -1.01 0.31
CA SER A 36 16.20 -1.99 0.01
C SER A 36 14.82 -1.35 -0.13
N LEU A 37 14.52 -0.29 0.62
CA LEU A 37 13.28 0.48 0.50
C LEU A 37 13.24 1.23 -0.84
N THR A 38 14.35 1.81 -1.26
CA THR A 38 14.46 2.51 -2.55
C THR A 38 14.16 1.58 -3.73
N LYS A 39 14.50 0.29 -3.62
CA LYS A 39 14.16 -0.73 -4.63
C LYS A 39 12.67 -0.91 -4.83
N LEU A 40 11.83 -0.58 -3.84
CA LEU A 40 10.37 -0.67 -3.96
C LEU A 40 9.80 0.38 -4.92
N PHE A 41 10.57 1.41 -5.31
CA PHE A 41 10.14 2.44 -6.26
C PHE A 41 10.44 2.09 -7.72
N SER A 42 11.08 0.95 -8.00
CA SER A 42 11.34 0.47 -9.36
C SER A 42 10.85 -0.96 -9.57
N ARG A 43 10.06 -1.15 -10.64
CA ARG A 43 9.46 -2.44 -10.99
C ARG A 43 10.49 -3.56 -11.14
N SER A 44 11.67 -3.27 -11.68
CA SER A 44 12.71 -4.28 -11.90
C SER A 44 13.35 -4.78 -10.60
N SER A 45 13.14 -4.11 -9.48
CA SER A 45 13.81 -4.41 -8.20
C SER A 45 12.86 -4.69 -7.04
N TRP A 46 11.54 -4.75 -7.27
CA TRP A 46 10.57 -4.99 -6.20
C TRP A 46 10.83 -6.27 -5.42
N ASP A 47 11.08 -7.38 -6.11
CA ASP A 47 11.27 -8.68 -5.46
C ASP A 47 12.53 -8.69 -4.61
N ASP A 48 13.62 -8.12 -5.11
CA ASP A 48 14.88 -8.02 -4.36
C ASP A 48 14.74 -7.10 -3.16
N GLY A 49 14.12 -5.93 -3.33
CA GLY A 49 13.83 -5.01 -2.24
C GLY A 49 13.01 -5.66 -1.13
N ARG A 50 11.93 -6.36 -1.48
CA ARG A 50 11.10 -7.08 -0.50
C ARG A 50 11.86 -8.20 0.21
N LYS A 51 12.65 -9.00 -0.52
CA LYS A 51 13.46 -10.07 0.07
C LYS A 51 14.47 -9.53 1.08
N GLU A 52 15.17 -8.45 0.73
CA GLU A 52 16.15 -7.83 1.61
C GLU A 52 15.52 -7.21 2.85
N ILE A 53 14.39 -6.50 2.70
CA ILE A 53 13.65 -5.95 3.83
C ILE A 53 13.21 -7.09 4.76
N LYS A 54 12.62 -8.16 4.23
CA LYS A 54 12.20 -9.32 5.04
C LYS A 54 13.37 -9.97 5.78
N ALA A 55 14.51 -10.15 5.10
CA ALA A 55 15.72 -10.69 5.73
C ALA A 55 16.22 -9.82 6.89
N MET A 56 16.15 -8.49 6.75
CA MET A 56 16.53 -7.53 7.79
C MET A 56 15.54 -7.50 8.96
N LEU A 57 14.24 -7.63 8.69
CA LEU A 57 13.19 -7.62 9.72
C LEU A 57 13.14 -8.90 10.56
N GLY A 58 13.66 -10.02 10.02
CA GLY A 58 13.59 -11.34 10.64
C GLY A 58 12.15 -11.85 10.73
N ASP A 59 11.81 -12.52 11.83
CA ASP A 59 10.46 -13.08 12.04
C ASP A 59 9.38 -11.99 12.02
N ASP A 60 8.40 -12.16 11.14
CA ASP A 60 7.25 -11.26 10.98
C ASP A 60 5.98 -12.07 10.70
N PRO A 61 5.52 -12.90 11.65
CA PRO A 61 4.42 -13.85 11.42
C PRO A 61 3.09 -13.18 11.07
N ASP A 62 2.88 -11.93 11.52
CA ASP A 62 1.69 -11.14 11.20
C ASP A 62 1.88 -10.20 9.99
N GLY A 63 3.09 -10.14 9.43
CA GLY A 63 3.42 -9.22 8.32
C GLY A 63 3.39 -7.74 8.69
N LEU A 64 3.35 -7.39 9.98
CA LEU A 64 3.20 -6.01 10.43
C LEU A 64 4.50 -5.21 10.36
N LYS A 65 5.66 -5.87 10.47
CA LYS A 65 6.94 -5.18 10.26
C LYS A 65 7.09 -4.77 8.79
N ILE A 66 6.81 -5.68 7.85
CA ILE A 66 6.87 -5.35 6.41
C ILE A 66 5.78 -4.35 6.02
N LEU A 67 4.58 -4.44 6.60
CA LEU A 67 3.54 -3.40 6.43
C LEU A 67 4.06 -2.02 6.85
N THR A 68 4.74 -1.94 7.99
CA THR A 68 5.28 -0.67 8.52
C THR A 68 6.32 -0.09 7.55
N CYS A 69 7.21 -0.90 6.98
CA CYS A 69 8.13 -0.47 5.92
C CYS A 69 7.39 0.02 4.66
N MET A 70 6.33 -0.67 4.24
CA MET A 70 5.53 -0.29 3.07
C MET A 70 4.79 1.03 3.28
N LEU A 71 4.26 1.27 4.48
CA LEU A 71 3.61 2.54 4.85
C LEU A 71 4.61 3.69 4.96
N HIS A 72 5.83 3.42 5.45
CA HIS A 72 6.93 4.38 5.37
C HIS A 72 7.26 4.75 3.92
N CYS A 73 7.31 3.77 3.01
CA CYS A 73 7.46 4.09 1.59
C CYS A 73 6.25 4.84 1.02
N ALA A 74 5.03 4.55 1.47
CA ALA A 74 3.84 5.30 1.05
C ALA A 74 3.88 6.79 1.48
N GLU A 75 4.51 7.09 2.62
CA GLU A 75 4.83 8.46 3.02
C GLU A 75 5.76 9.12 2.00
N MET A 76 6.88 8.47 1.65
CA MET A 76 7.80 8.98 0.61
C MET A 76 7.08 9.14 -0.75
N SER A 77 6.17 8.21 -1.09
CA SER A 77 5.36 8.29 -2.30
C SER A 77 4.47 9.52 -2.33
N TYR A 78 3.99 10.00 -1.17
CA TYR A 78 3.07 11.14 -1.10
C TYR A 78 3.69 12.43 -1.66
N ASP A 79 4.97 12.69 -1.40
CA ASP A 79 5.68 13.85 -1.95
C ASP A 79 5.65 13.88 -3.47
N MET A 80 5.77 12.71 -4.10
CA MET A 80 5.63 12.58 -5.55
C MET A 80 4.20 12.85 -6.05
N TYR A 81 3.16 12.49 -5.29
CA TYR A 81 1.78 12.86 -5.64
C TYR A 81 1.62 14.39 -5.65
N LYS A 82 2.16 15.07 -4.63
CA LYS A 82 2.14 16.54 -4.55
C LYS A 82 2.89 17.18 -5.72
N ASN A 83 4.10 16.70 -6.00
CA ASN A 83 4.93 17.22 -7.09
C ASN A 83 4.27 17.06 -8.47
N LYS A 84 3.43 16.04 -8.65
CA LYS A 84 2.70 15.79 -9.90
C LYS A 84 1.31 16.43 -9.94
N GLY A 85 0.91 17.16 -8.89
CA GLY A 85 -0.43 17.74 -8.79
C GLY A 85 -1.54 16.69 -8.71
N ILE A 86 -1.23 15.46 -8.28
CA ILE A 86 -2.24 14.40 -8.11
C ILE A 86 -2.93 14.63 -6.76
N SER A 87 -4.26 14.62 -6.78
CA SER A 87 -5.06 14.93 -5.58
C SER A 87 -4.83 13.96 -4.42
N ASP A 88 -4.95 14.48 -3.20
CA ASP A 88 -4.87 13.71 -1.97
C ASP A 88 -5.95 12.59 -1.92
N LYS A 89 -7.09 12.78 -2.61
CA LYS A 89 -8.12 11.75 -2.77
C LYS A 89 -7.61 10.53 -3.55
N ILE A 90 -6.93 10.74 -4.69
CA ILE A 90 -6.39 9.62 -5.48
C ILE A 90 -5.29 8.91 -4.69
N PHE A 91 -4.47 9.63 -3.94
CA PHE A 91 -3.53 9.02 -3.00
C PHE A 91 -4.24 8.13 -1.98
N ALA A 92 -5.22 8.69 -1.27
CA ALA A 92 -5.97 7.98 -0.24
C ALA A 92 -6.66 6.73 -0.80
N ASP A 93 -7.36 6.86 -1.92
CA ASP A 93 -8.08 5.75 -2.55
C ASP A 93 -7.12 4.66 -3.07
N THR A 94 -5.95 5.05 -3.57
CA THR A 94 -4.91 4.11 -4.03
C THR A 94 -4.30 3.35 -2.85
N MET A 95 -3.99 4.04 -1.76
CA MET A 95 -3.33 3.46 -0.58
C MET A 95 -4.29 2.72 0.35
N LYS A 96 -5.61 2.91 0.21
CA LYS A 96 -6.62 2.11 0.93
C LYS A 96 -6.56 0.60 0.66
N CYS A 97 -5.78 0.15 -0.33
CA CYS A 97 -5.49 -1.26 -0.52
C CYS A 97 -4.86 -1.91 0.71
N PHE A 98 -4.02 -1.21 1.49
CA PHE A 98 -3.44 -1.75 2.73
C PHE A 98 -4.53 -2.11 3.74
N THR A 99 -5.45 -1.17 4.01
CA THR A 99 -6.60 -1.39 4.89
C THR A 99 -7.47 -2.53 4.38
N ARG A 100 -7.74 -2.55 3.07
CA ARG A 100 -8.56 -3.58 2.43
C ARG A 100 -7.96 -4.98 2.58
N PHE A 101 -6.66 -5.15 2.33
CA PHE A 101 -6.01 -6.46 2.45
C PHE A 101 -6.02 -7.00 3.88
N ILE A 102 -5.89 -6.13 4.88
CA ILE A 102 -6.02 -6.54 6.29
C ILE A 102 -7.46 -6.98 6.61
N ASN A 103 -8.47 -6.25 6.12
CA ASN A 103 -9.87 -6.66 6.29
C ASN A 103 -10.14 -7.99 5.60
N GLU A 104 -9.68 -8.18 4.35
CA GLU A 104 -9.82 -9.45 3.62
C GLU A 104 -9.18 -10.61 4.38
N HIS A 105 -8.00 -10.41 4.96
CA HIS A 105 -7.35 -11.44 5.77
C HIS A 105 -8.17 -11.76 7.02
N ASN A 106 -8.71 -10.74 7.68
CA ASN A 106 -9.57 -10.94 8.85
C ASN A 106 -10.89 -11.64 8.50
N ASP A 107 -11.53 -11.26 7.39
CA ASP A 107 -12.79 -11.85 6.94
C ASP A 107 -12.60 -13.31 6.49
N GLY A 108 -11.43 -13.64 5.92
CA GLY A 108 -11.11 -14.99 5.46
C GLY A 108 -10.55 -15.92 6.55
N TYR A 109 -9.76 -15.39 7.50
CA TYR A 109 -8.97 -16.20 8.44
C TYR A 109 -9.14 -15.81 9.91
N GLY A 110 -9.91 -14.76 10.22
CA GLY A 110 -10.13 -14.26 11.58
C GLY A 110 -8.94 -13.56 12.22
N THR A 111 -7.90 -13.24 11.44
CA THR A 111 -6.68 -12.59 11.93
C THR A 111 -6.31 -11.35 11.11
N MET A 112 -5.77 -10.34 11.79
CA MET A 112 -5.36 -9.06 11.19
C MET A 112 -3.90 -9.11 10.72
N GLN A 113 -3.63 -9.90 9.68
CA GLN A 113 -2.28 -10.05 9.11
C GLN A 113 -2.16 -9.37 7.75
N PHE A 114 -0.93 -9.06 7.35
CA PHE A 114 -0.63 -8.48 6.05
C PHE A 114 0.27 -9.39 5.22
N ASP A 115 -0.26 -9.91 4.11
CA ASP A 115 0.39 -10.92 3.27
C ASP A 115 0.47 -10.52 1.77
N ARG A 116 0.22 -9.24 1.47
CA ARG A 116 0.16 -8.69 0.10
C ARG A 116 1.28 -7.70 -0.22
N ASP A 117 2.43 -7.81 0.44
CA ASP A 117 3.60 -6.95 0.21
C ASP A 117 4.10 -6.97 -1.24
N TRP A 118 3.93 -8.11 -1.92
CA TRP A 118 4.26 -8.27 -3.35
C TRP A 118 3.33 -7.49 -4.29
N TRP A 119 2.12 -7.13 -3.83
CA TRP A 119 1.18 -6.34 -4.61
C TRP A 119 1.44 -4.84 -4.43
N THR A 120 1.58 -4.40 -3.16
CA THR A 120 1.56 -2.99 -2.73
C THR A 120 2.73 -2.15 -3.25
N ALA A 121 3.80 -2.78 -3.71
CA ALA A 121 4.90 -2.10 -4.39
C ALA A 121 4.42 -1.30 -5.62
N ARG A 122 3.34 -1.75 -6.31
CA ARG A 122 2.76 -1.04 -7.46
C ARG A 122 2.19 0.33 -7.08
N GLN A 123 1.55 0.42 -5.92
CA GLN A 123 0.93 1.63 -5.40
C GLN A 123 2.02 2.61 -4.92
N ILE A 124 3.00 2.09 -4.17
CA ILE A 124 4.13 2.84 -3.64
C ILE A 124 4.94 3.47 -4.78
N SER A 125 5.27 2.69 -5.82
CA SER A 125 6.11 3.16 -6.94
C SER A 125 5.38 4.00 -7.98
N HIS A 126 4.13 4.40 -7.71
CA HIS A 126 3.28 5.14 -8.66
C HIS A 126 3.05 4.38 -9.97
N ASN A 127 3.12 3.05 -9.95
CA ASN A 127 2.83 2.21 -11.10
C ASN A 127 1.34 1.92 -11.22
N LEU A 128 0.58 1.95 -10.12
CA LEU A 128 -0.85 1.69 -10.08
C LEU A 128 -1.57 2.76 -9.27
N PHE A 129 -2.70 3.25 -9.79
CA PHE A 129 -3.57 4.23 -9.13
C PHE A 129 -5.01 3.73 -9.12
N ARG A 130 -5.75 3.95 -8.03
CA ARG A 130 -7.21 3.77 -8.00
C ARG A 130 -7.90 5.06 -8.46
N ILE A 131 -8.77 4.95 -9.45
CA ILE A 131 -9.59 6.05 -9.96
C ILE A 131 -11.04 5.55 -10.03
N GLY A 132 -11.89 6.03 -9.12
CA GLY A 132 -13.23 5.48 -8.93
C GLY A 132 -13.17 4.03 -8.43
N GLU A 133 -13.90 3.14 -9.11
CA GLU A 133 -14.00 1.72 -8.73
C GLU A 133 -12.84 0.85 -9.22
N LEU A 134 -11.99 1.36 -10.12
CA LEU A 134 -10.97 0.56 -10.79
C LEU A 134 -9.56 1.01 -10.44
N GLU A 135 -8.63 0.07 -10.54
CA GLU A 135 -7.20 0.29 -10.39
C GLU A 135 -6.52 0.23 -11.77
N TYR A 136 -5.70 1.24 -12.09
CA TYR A 136 -5.05 1.41 -13.39
C TYR A 136 -3.54 1.32 -13.23
N GLU A 137 -2.94 0.28 -13.79
CA GLU A 137 -1.51 0.01 -13.72
C GLU A 137 -0.82 0.36 -15.04
N LYS A 138 0.22 1.20 -14.97
CA LYS A 138 1.19 1.42 -16.05
C LYS A 138 2.07 0.18 -16.20
N ALA A 139 1.70 -0.71 -17.12
CA ALA A 139 2.43 -1.93 -17.42
C ALA A 139 3.59 -1.68 -18.40
N SER A 140 3.40 -0.78 -19.37
CA SER A 140 4.45 -0.31 -20.29
C SER A 140 4.12 1.10 -20.82
N LYS A 141 4.95 1.66 -21.71
CA LYS A 141 4.75 3.00 -22.29
C LYS A 141 3.37 3.19 -22.96
N LYS A 142 2.75 2.12 -23.45
CA LYS A 142 1.47 2.17 -24.19
C LYS A 142 0.41 1.20 -23.65
N VAL A 143 0.65 0.58 -22.50
CA VAL A 143 -0.27 -0.42 -21.93
C VAL A 143 -0.66 -0.02 -20.51
N ILE A 144 -1.96 0.14 -20.32
CA ILE A 144 -2.60 0.25 -19.00
C ILE A 144 -3.32 -1.06 -18.74
N ARG A 145 -2.99 -1.72 -17.63
CA ARG A 145 -3.76 -2.86 -17.11
C ARG A 145 -4.81 -2.32 -16.15
N ILE A 146 -5.99 -2.93 -16.19
CA ILE A 146 -7.10 -2.60 -15.31
C ILE A 146 -7.24 -3.75 -14.32
N HIS A 147 -7.32 -3.41 -13.04
CA HIS A 147 -7.57 -4.33 -11.94
C HIS A 147 -8.89 -3.93 -11.28
N ILE A 148 -9.60 -4.94 -10.77
CA ILE A 148 -10.86 -4.77 -10.06
C ILE A 148 -10.56 -5.06 -8.58
N PRO A 149 -10.48 -4.03 -7.72
CA PRO A 149 -10.46 -4.20 -6.27
C PRO A 149 -11.63 -5.06 -5.79
N SER A 150 -11.44 -5.84 -4.74
CA SER A 150 -12.51 -6.67 -4.14
C SER A 150 -13.69 -5.85 -3.61
N ASP A 151 -13.45 -4.59 -3.24
CA ASP A 151 -14.45 -3.62 -2.79
C ASP A 151 -15.04 -2.77 -3.94
N ALA A 152 -14.77 -3.13 -5.19
CA ALA A 152 -15.30 -2.41 -6.35
C ALA A 152 -16.79 -2.67 -6.54
N VAL A 153 -17.56 -1.59 -6.72
CA VAL A 153 -19.00 -1.67 -7.03
C VAL A 153 -19.21 -1.50 -8.53
N LEU A 154 -19.30 -2.61 -9.25
CA LEU A 154 -19.53 -2.59 -10.70
C LEU A 154 -21.02 -2.59 -11.02
N VAL A 155 -21.56 -1.39 -11.24
CA VAL A 155 -22.95 -1.20 -11.67
C VAL A 155 -23.02 -0.74 -13.12
N HIS A 156 -23.99 -1.27 -13.88
CA HIS A 156 -24.30 -0.71 -15.18
C HIS A 156 -25.04 0.63 -14.98
N PRO A 157 -24.57 1.75 -15.56
CA PRO A 157 -25.30 3.01 -15.52
C PRO A 157 -26.62 2.84 -16.30
N GLY A 158 -27.71 2.55 -15.59
CA GLY A 158 -29.01 2.19 -16.16
C GLY A 158 -29.86 1.28 -15.28
N ASN A 159 -29.25 0.46 -14.41
CA ASN A 159 -29.98 -0.31 -13.40
C ASN A 159 -30.13 0.51 -12.11
N ASN A 160 -30.97 1.54 -12.14
CA ASN A 160 -31.63 1.99 -10.92
C ASN A 160 -32.73 0.96 -10.62
N LEU A 161 -32.38 -0.10 -9.90
CA LEU A 161 -33.40 -0.96 -9.31
C LEU A 161 -34.11 -0.14 -8.23
N ILE A 162 -35.40 0.05 -8.46
CA ILE A 162 -36.40 0.66 -7.59
C ILE A 162 -36.55 -0.18 -6.32
#